data_AF-A0A959NWR2-F1
#
_entry.id   AF-A0A959NWR2-F1
#
_cell.length_a   1.000
_cell.length_b   1.000
_cell.length_c   1.000
_cell.angle_alpha   90.00
_cell.angle_beta   90.00
_cell.angle_gamma   90.00
#
_symmetry.space_group_name_H-M   'P 1'
#
loop_
_entity.id
_entity.type
_entity.pdbx_description
1 polymer ?
#
loop_
_entity_poly.entity_id
_entity_poly.type
_entity_poly.pdbx_seq_one_letter_code
_entity_poly.pdbx_strand_id
1 'polypeptide(L)'
;MIKKYLILFFVISSAALYSQVSNVRLDNNVYDYLSRLSQKGIIQYEDLVKPHSRRYIASRLIEARERINKLTSLQKDELEFYEKEFGFEIEKLVPSIKHQISRTENQVLRTHNQESGIQYPTASIQAQDTAKKRDLFDKS
;
A
#
# COMPACT_ATOMS: atom_id res chain seq x y z
N MET A 1 52.19 -7.78 -2.08
CA MET A 1 51.10 -8.29 -1.21
C MET A 1 49.98 -7.28 -0.94
N ILE A 2 50.08 -6.00 -1.34
CA ILE A 2 49.01 -4.98 -1.17
C ILE A 2 47.80 -5.20 -2.11
N LYS A 3 48.03 -5.72 -3.33
CA LYS A 3 46.99 -5.86 -4.38
C LYS A 3 45.80 -6.75 -3.98
N LYS A 4 46.03 -7.76 -3.13
CA LYS A 4 44.96 -8.67 -2.66
C LYS A 4 43.98 -7.98 -1.69
N TYR A 5 44.47 -7.00 -0.92
CA TYR A 5 43.64 -6.24 0.01
C TYR A 5 42.84 -5.13 -0.69
N LEU A 6 43.35 -4.62 -1.82
CA LEU A 6 42.62 -3.67 -2.68
C LEU A 6 41.35 -4.28 -3.29
N ILE A 7 41.41 -5.54 -3.73
CA ILE A 7 40.25 -6.26 -4.24
C ILE A 7 39.22 -6.50 -3.12
N LEU A 8 39.69 -6.89 -1.93
CA LEU A 8 38.82 -7.11 -0.78
C LEU A 8 38.09 -5.83 -0.34
N PHE A 9 38.79 -4.70 -0.34
CA PHE A 9 38.20 -3.38 -0.04
C PHE A 9 37.10 -2.99 -1.05
N PHE A 10 37.30 -3.28 -2.34
CA PHE A 10 36.32 -2.98 -3.38
C PHE A 10 35.04 -3.82 -3.23
N VAL A 11 35.16 -5.11 -2.88
CA VAL A 11 34.02 -6.02 -2.67
C VAL A 11 33.19 -5.65 -1.44
N ILE A 12 33.85 -5.23 -0.35
CA ILE A 12 33.16 -4.79 0.88
C ILE A 12 32.41 -3.47 0.66
N SER A 13 32.97 -2.58 -0.16
CA SER A 13 32.37 -1.26 -0.43
C SER A 13 31.08 -1.35 -1.28
N SER A 14 30.92 -2.38 -2.10
CA SER A 14 29.69 -2.58 -2.90
C SER A 14 28.47 -3.04 -2.10
N ALA A 15 28.62 -3.41 -0.82
CA ALA A 15 27.51 -3.92 -0.01
C ALA A 15 26.55 -2.82 0.53
N ALA A 16 26.88 -1.54 0.34
CA ALA A 16 26.11 -0.41 0.88
C ALA A 16 25.14 0.24 -0.13
N LEU A 17 24.58 -0.54 -1.07
CA LEU A 17 23.61 -0.03 -2.04
C LEU A 17 22.19 -0.08 -1.48
N TYR A 18 21.61 1.10 -1.27
CA TYR A 18 20.19 1.24 -0.94
C TYR A 18 19.36 1.39 -2.22
N SER A 19 18.16 0.81 -2.25
CA SER A 19 17.22 1.01 -3.35
C SER A 19 16.78 2.49 -3.38
N GLN A 20 16.99 3.15 -4.52
CA GLN A 20 16.57 4.53 -4.71
C GLN A 20 15.05 4.64 -4.87
N VAL A 21 14.48 5.73 -4.34
CA VAL A 21 13.06 6.04 -4.53
C VAL A 21 12.81 6.35 -6.00
N SER A 22 11.89 5.61 -6.63
CA SER A 22 11.47 5.86 -8.01
C SER A 22 10.36 6.91 -8.04
N ASN A 23 10.59 7.99 -8.79
CA ASN A 23 9.64 9.09 -8.95
C ASN A 23 8.91 9.00 -10.30
N VAL A 24 7.65 9.45 -10.33
CA VAL A 24 6.86 9.53 -11.55
C VAL A 24 7.28 10.78 -12.34
N ARG A 25 7.47 10.63 -13.66
CA ARG A 25 7.82 11.74 -14.55
C ARG A 25 6.73 12.82 -14.51
N LEU A 26 7.15 14.09 -14.59
CA LEU A 26 6.27 15.26 -14.47
C LEU A 26 5.16 15.33 -15.53
N ASP A 27 5.39 14.73 -16.70
CA ASP A 27 4.47 14.66 -17.85
C ASP A 27 3.43 13.54 -17.76
N ASN A 28 3.44 12.74 -16.68
CA ASN A 28 2.50 11.63 -16.53
C ASN A 28 1.09 12.13 -16.18
N ASN A 29 0.10 11.69 -16.97
CA ASN A 29 -1.32 12.05 -16.84
C ASN A 29 -1.96 11.60 -15.50
N VAL A 30 -1.31 10.70 -14.74
CA VAL A 30 -1.77 10.31 -13.41
C VAL A 30 -1.89 11.51 -12.46
N TYR A 31 -1.04 12.52 -12.64
CA TYR A 31 -1.10 13.74 -11.82
C TYR A 31 -2.38 14.52 -12.03
N ASP A 32 -2.81 14.65 -13.29
CA ASP A 32 -4.05 15.37 -13.62
C ASP A 32 -5.26 14.58 -13.15
N TYR A 33 -5.23 13.26 -13.31
CA TYR A 33 -6.26 12.37 -12.79
C TYR A 33 -6.43 12.52 -11.27
N LEU A 34 -5.35 12.42 -10.50
CA LEU A 34 -5.40 12.56 -9.05
C LEU A 34 -5.78 13.98 -8.60
N SER A 35 -5.31 15.03 -9.29
CA SER A 35 -5.72 16.40 -8.98
C SER A 35 -7.22 16.59 -9.20
N ARG A 36 -7.80 16.07 -10.30
CA ARG A 36 -9.26 16.10 -10.52
C ARG A 36 -10.04 15.39 -9.42
N LEU A 37 -9.55 14.27 -8.89
CA LEU A 37 -10.19 13.60 -7.77
C LEU A 37 -10.06 14.39 -6.46
N SER A 38 -8.90 15.01 -6.23
CA SER A 38 -8.63 15.85 -5.05
C SER A 38 -9.53 17.08 -5.01
N GLN A 39 -9.66 17.78 -6.13
CA GLN A 39 -10.52 18.96 -6.27
C GLN A 39 -12.00 18.65 -6.00
N LYS A 40 -12.44 17.41 -6.28
CA LYS A 40 -13.79 16.93 -5.95
C LYS A 40 -13.93 16.49 -4.49
N GLY A 41 -12.88 16.56 -3.68
CA GLY A 41 -12.84 16.07 -2.30
C GLY A 41 -12.95 14.54 -2.20
N ILE A 42 -12.67 13.82 -3.29
CA ILE A 42 -12.77 12.36 -3.31
C ILE A 42 -11.55 11.74 -2.65
N ILE A 43 -10.36 12.31 -2.82
CA ILE A 43 -9.11 11.87 -2.19
C ILE A 43 -8.37 13.04 -1.56
N GLN A 44 -7.43 12.77 -0.66
CA GLN A 44 -6.47 13.76 -0.20
C GLN A 44 -5.19 13.65 -1.02
N TYR A 45 -4.94 14.61 -1.91
CA TYR A 45 -3.75 14.60 -2.75
C TYR A 45 -3.15 16.00 -2.86
N GLU A 46 -1.85 16.09 -2.59
CA GLU A 46 -1.06 17.32 -2.66
C GLU A 46 -0.54 17.51 -4.09
N ASP A 47 -1.20 18.37 -4.86
CA ASP A 47 -0.86 18.61 -6.27
C ASP A 47 0.16 19.75 -6.48
N LEU A 48 0.51 20.48 -5.41
CA LEU A 48 1.47 21.59 -5.44
C LEU A 48 2.94 21.15 -5.42
N VAL A 49 3.22 19.95 -4.94
CA VAL A 49 4.60 19.43 -4.81
C VAL A 49 4.78 18.26 -5.76
N LYS A 50 5.76 18.35 -6.66
CA LYS A 50 6.10 17.31 -7.65
C LYS A 50 7.63 17.28 -7.86
N PRO A 51 8.22 16.15 -8.28
CA PRO A 51 7.59 14.87 -8.59
C PRO A 51 7.28 14.04 -7.34
N HIS A 52 6.24 13.22 -7.43
CA HIS A 52 5.89 12.26 -6.39
C HIS A 52 6.54 10.91 -6.62
N SER A 53 6.83 10.22 -5.52
CA SER A 53 7.25 8.81 -5.59
C SER A 53 6.12 7.94 -6.17
N ARG A 54 6.49 6.91 -6.93
CA ARG A 54 5.53 5.91 -7.45
C ARG A 54 4.72 5.26 -6.33
N ARG A 55 5.35 5.03 -5.18
CA ARG A 55 4.70 4.50 -3.97
C ARG A 55 3.63 5.44 -3.41
N TYR A 56 3.88 6.75 -3.43
CA TYR A 56 2.87 7.73 -3.00
C TYR A 56 1.68 7.75 -3.95
N ILE A 57 1.93 7.77 -5.26
CA ILE A 57 0.87 7.71 -6.28
C ILE A 57 0.01 6.45 -6.12
N ALA A 58 0.64 5.28 -5.97
CA ALA A 58 -0.05 4.03 -5.67
C ALA A 58 -0.95 4.13 -4.42
N SER A 59 -0.48 4.78 -3.36
CA SER A 59 -1.29 4.98 -2.15
C SER A 59 -2.53 5.84 -2.39
N ARG A 60 -2.45 6.85 -3.26
CA ARG A 60 -3.59 7.69 -3.64
C ARG A 60 -4.57 6.96 -4.55
N LEU A 61 -4.07 6.07 -5.42
CA LEU A 61 -4.92 5.19 -6.24
C LEU A 61 -5.68 4.19 -5.37
N ILE A 62 -5.05 3.61 -4.34
CA ILE A 62 -5.73 2.77 -3.35
C ILE A 62 -6.84 3.55 -2.64
N GLU A 63 -6.57 4.78 -2.19
CA GLU A 63 -7.59 5.65 -1.57
C GLU A 63 -8.76 5.94 -2.52
N ALA A 64 -8.48 6.16 -3.81
CA ALA A 64 -9.51 6.33 -4.83
C ALA A 64 -10.35 5.06 -5.02
N ARG A 65 -9.71 3.88 -4.99
CA ARG A 65 -10.37 2.57 -5.08
C ARG A 65 -11.29 2.29 -3.89
N GLU A 66 -10.88 2.67 -2.68
CA GLU A 66 -11.75 2.59 -1.49
C GLU A 66 -13.02 3.45 -1.63
N ARG A 67 -12.94 4.52 -2.43
CA ARG A 67 -14.04 5.46 -2.68
C ARG A 67 -14.65 5.31 -4.08
N ILE A 68 -14.52 4.11 -4.68
CA ILE A 68 -15.00 3.80 -6.03
C ILE A 68 -16.45 4.22 -6.31
N ASN A 69 -17.30 4.20 -5.28
CA ASN A 69 -18.70 4.60 -5.39
C ASN A 69 -18.91 6.09 -5.69
N LYS A 70 -17.90 6.93 -5.45
CA LYS A 70 -17.91 8.37 -5.75
C LYS A 70 -17.36 8.70 -7.14
N LEU A 71 -16.82 7.71 -7.86
CA LEU A 71 -16.23 7.90 -9.19
C LEU A 71 -17.29 7.73 -10.30
N THR A 72 -17.16 8.53 -11.35
CA THR A 72 -17.92 8.33 -12.60
C THR A 72 -17.43 7.10 -13.35
N SER A 73 -18.17 6.62 -14.36
CA SER A 73 -17.72 5.50 -15.21
C SER A 73 -16.33 5.75 -15.79
N LEU A 74 -16.13 6.91 -16.44
CA LEU A 74 -14.83 7.29 -17.00
C LEU A 74 -13.70 7.28 -15.96
N GLN A 75 -13.95 7.81 -14.75
CA GLN A 75 -12.93 7.83 -13.70
C GLN A 75 -12.59 6.42 -13.19
N LYS A 76 -13.54 5.48 -13.21
CA LYS A 76 -13.27 4.08 -12.87
C LYS A 76 -12.39 3.41 -13.91
N ASP A 77 -12.62 3.72 -15.18
CA ASP A 77 -11.80 3.19 -16.29
C ASP A 77 -10.37 3.76 -16.21
N GLU A 78 -10.23 5.06 -15.96
CA GLU A 78 -8.93 5.71 -15.69
C GLU A 78 -8.25 5.08 -14.46
N LEU A 79 -8.99 4.85 -13.37
CA LEU A 79 -8.45 4.20 -12.17
C LEU A 79 -7.86 2.83 -12.49
N GLU A 80 -8.62 2.00 -13.21
CA GLU A 80 -8.17 0.66 -13.58
C GLU A 80 -6.92 0.71 -14.47
N PHE A 81 -6.85 1.67 -15.40
CA PHE A 81 -5.66 1.88 -16.22
C PHE A 81 -4.43 2.20 -15.36
N TYR A 82 -4.53 3.17 -14.44
CA TYR A 82 -3.40 3.54 -13.58
C TYR A 82 -3.05 2.44 -12.57
N GLU A 83 -4.02 1.72 -12.02
CA GLU A 83 -3.72 0.60 -11.13
C GLU A 83 -2.91 -0.50 -11.82
N LYS A 84 -3.09 -0.72 -13.12
CA LYS A 84 -2.23 -1.62 -13.90
C LYS A 84 -0.80 -1.09 -14.01
N GLU A 85 -0.63 0.21 -14.24
CA GLU A 85 0.71 0.86 -14.31
C GLU A 85 1.45 0.85 -12.96
N PHE A 86 0.72 0.98 -11.85
CA PHE A 86 1.27 1.05 -10.49
C PHE A 86 1.10 -0.26 -9.69
N GLY A 87 0.77 -1.36 -10.38
CA GLY A 87 0.39 -2.63 -9.74
C GLY A 87 1.46 -3.19 -8.80
N PHE A 88 2.74 -3.06 -9.17
CA PHE A 88 3.85 -3.51 -8.32
C PHE A 88 3.93 -2.75 -6.99
N GLU A 89 3.74 -1.43 -7.01
CA GLU A 89 3.71 -0.63 -5.79
C GLU A 89 2.47 -0.95 -4.94
N ILE A 90 1.31 -1.13 -5.58
CA ILE A 90 0.06 -1.48 -4.91
C ILE A 90 0.18 -2.84 -4.22
N GLU A 91 0.70 -3.86 -4.91
CA GLU A 91 0.90 -5.21 -4.37
C GLU A 91 1.78 -5.19 -3.11
N LYS A 92 2.82 -4.35 -3.07
CA LYS A 92 3.68 -4.19 -1.90
C LYS A 92 3.01 -3.44 -0.75
N LEU A 93 2.11 -2.49 -1.05
CA LEU A 93 1.45 -1.66 -0.06
C LEU A 93 0.30 -2.40 0.65
N VAL A 94 -0.54 -3.13 -0.07
CA VAL A 94 -1.77 -3.74 0.50
C VAL A 94 -1.50 -4.67 1.70
N PRO A 95 -0.54 -5.61 1.66
CA PRO A 95 -0.20 -6.45 2.80
C PRO A 95 0.33 -5.63 3.99
N SER A 96 1.11 -4.58 3.71
CA SER A 96 1.67 -3.72 4.75
C SER A 96 0.57 -2.94 5.49
N ILE A 97 -0.45 -2.47 4.77
CA ILE A 97 -1.62 -1.77 5.33
C ILE A 97 -2.44 -2.73 6.20
N LYS A 98 -2.77 -3.93 5.68
CA LYS A 98 -3.58 -4.91 6.42
C LYS A 98 -2.92 -5.30 7.74
N HIS A 99 -1.61 -5.54 7.73
CA HIS A 99 -0.87 -5.88 8.94
C HIS A 99 -0.78 -4.72 9.94
N GLN A 100 -0.69 -3.47 9.48
CA GLN A 100 -0.75 -2.29 10.36
C GLN A 100 -2.13 -2.15 11.01
N ILE A 101 -3.21 -2.28 10.24
CA ILE A 101 -4.59 -2.21 10.75
C ILE A 101 -4.80 -3.28 11.82
N SER A 102 -4.44 -4.53 11.55
CA SER A 102 -4.57 -5.61 12.53
C SER A 102 -3.75 -5.37 13.80
N ARG A 103 -2.56 -4.77 13.71
CA ARG A 103 -1.77 -4.39 14.90
C ARG A 103 -2.48 -3.31 15.71
N THR A 104 -3.00 -2.28 15.06
CA THR A 104 -3.70 -1.17 15.71
C THR A 104 -4.99 -1.65 16.37
N GLU A 105 -5.81 -2.47 15.70
CA GLU A 105 -7.03 -3.06 16.27
C GLU A 105 -6.73 -3.90 17.51
N ASN A 106 -5.71 -4.75 17.44
CA ASN A 106 -5.29 -5.56 18.59
C ASN A 106 -4.79 -4.70 19.76
N GLN A 107 -4.21 -3.52 19.50
CA GLN A 107 -3.80 -2.58 20.55
C GLN A 107 -5.01 -1.87 21.17
N VAL A 108 -5.96 -1.39 20.36
CA VAL A 108 -7.19 -0.72 20.84
C VAL A 108 -8.06 -1.69 21.66
N LEU A 109 -8.16 -2.95 21.23
CA LEU A 109 -8.89 -3.99 21.99
C LEU A 109 -8.19 -4.29 23.32
N ARG A 110 -6.85 -4.27 23.37
CA ARG A 110 -6.10 -4.45 24.62
C ARG A 110 -6.30 -3.28 25.57
N THR A 111 -6.23 -2.04 25.10
CA THR A 111 -6.46 -0.85 25.93
C THR A 111 -7.90 -0.79 26.43
N HIS A 112 -8.88 -1.11 25.58
CA HIS A 112 -10.28 -1.16 25.99
C HIS A 112 -10.56 -2.27 27.02
N ASN A 113 -9.95 -3.45 26.88
CA ASN A 113 -10.11 -4.52 27.87
C ASN A 113 -9.40 -4.23 29.20
N GLN A 114 -8.30 -3.45 29.17
CA GLN A 114 -7.63 -2.96 30.39
C GLN A 114 -8.46 -1.91 31.14
N GLU A 115 -9.25 -1.10 30.43
CA GLU A 115 -10.14 -0.08 31.02
C GLU A 115 -11.50 -0.66 31.45
N SER A 116 -12.01 -1.67 30.75
CA SER A 116 -13.34 -2.26 30.98
C SER A 116 -13.33 -3.47 31.93
N GLY A 117 -12.16 -4.04 32.25
CA GLY A 117 -12.04 -5.21 33.13
C GLY A 117 -12.65 -6.52 32.59
N ILE A 118 -13.11 -6.56 31.33
CA ILE A 118 -13.77 -7.72 30.72
C ILE A 118 -12.83 -8.32 29.66
N GLN A 119 -12.48 -9.60 29.80
CA GLN A 119 -11.58 -10.32 28.90
C GLN A 119 -12.38 -11.14 27.87
N TYR A 120 -12.43 -10.71 26.61
CA TYR A 120 -13.03 -11.49 25.52
C TYR A 120 -11.98 -12.36 24.78
N PRO A 121 -12.29 -13.63 24.41
CA PRO A 121 -11.34 -14.51 23.74
C PRO A 121 -11.15 -14.12 22.25
N THR A 122 -9.91 -13.82 21.85
CA THR A 122 -9.52 -13.37 20.49
C THR A 122 -9.53 -14.50 19.42
N ALA A 123 -10.08 -15.68 19.73
CA ALA A 123 -9.95 -16.88 18.90
C ALA A 123 -11.02 -17.05 17.80
N SER A 124 -12.04 -16.20 17.72
CA SER A 124 -13.21 -16.44 16.85
C SER A 124 -13.06 -15.95 15.40
N ILE A 125 -12.13 -15.04 15.08
CA ILE A 125 -12.04 -14.43 13.74
C ILE A 125 -11.22 -15.29 12.76
N GLN A 126 -10.18 -15.99 13.22
CA GLN A 126 -9.34 -16.84 12.36
C GLN A 126 -10.03 -18.16 11.94
N ALA A 127 -11.04 -18.61 12.68
CA ALA A 127 -11.79 -19.82 12.37
C ALA A 127 -12.83 -19.63 11.24
N GLN A 128 -13.37 -18.41 11.08
CA GLN A 128 -14.41 -18.13 10.08
C GLN A 128 -13.84 -17.95 8.65
N ASP A 129 -12.64 -17.38 8.55
CA ASP A 129 -11.99 -17.13 7.25
C ASP A 129 -11.39 -18.41 6.63
N THR A 130 -11.00 -19.37 7.49
CA THR A 130 -10.51 -20.69 7.06
C THR A 130 -11.63 -21.65 6.65
N ALA A 131 -12.83 -21.52 7.22
CA ALA A 131 -14.00 -22.29 6.82
C ALA A 131 -14.52 -21.88 5.43
N LYS A 132 -14.67 -20.57 5.18
CA LYS A 132 -15.21 -20.06 3.90
C LYS A 132 -14.31 -20.34 2.68
N LYS A 133 -12.99 -20.49 2.89
CA LYS A 133 -12.03 -20.83 1.82
C LYS A 133 -12.05 -22.32 1.45
N ARG A 134 -12.49 -23.21 2.36
CA ARG A 134 -12.64 -24.65 2.07
C ARG A 134 -13.88 -24.92 1.23
N ASP A 135 -14.98 -24.22 1.49
CA ASP A 135 -16.25 -24.40 0.76
C ASP A 135 -16.19 -23.91 -0.69
N LEU A 136 -15.25 -23.02 -1.02
CA LEU A 136 -15.06 -22.49 -2.38
C LEU A 136 -14.19 -23.40 -3.27
N PHE A 137 -13.40 -24.31 -2.69
CA PHE A 137 -12.46 -25.18 -3.42
C PHE A 137 -13.03 -26.58 -3.72
N ASP A 138 -14.18 -26.93 -3.14
CA ASP A 138 -14.87 -28.21 -3.34
C ASP A 138 -15.96 -28.13 -4.44
N LYS A 139 -16.08 -26.99 -5.12
CA LYS A 139 -17.10 -26.73 -6.17
C LYS A 139 -16.53 -26.44 -7.56
N SER A 140 -15.25 -26.74 -7.81
CA SER A 140 -14.63 -26.67 -9.14
C SER A 140 -14.25 -28.05 -9.67
#